data_AF-A0A929DS13-F1
#
_entry.id   AF-A0A929DS13-F1
#
_cell.length_a   1.000
_cell.length_b   1.000
_cell.length_c   1.000
_cell.angle_alpha   90.00
_cell.angle_beta   90.00
_cell.angle_gamma   90.00
#
_symmetry.space_group_name_H-M   'P 1'
#
loop_
_entity.id
_entity.type
_entity.pdbx_description
1 polymer ?
#
loop_
_entity_poly.entity_id
_entity_poly.type
_entity_poly.pdbx_seq_one_letter_code
_entity_poly.pdbx_strand_id
1 'polypeptide(L)'
;MPIDSQSYYKLKWWRYLQPWHWHTWLGLALLWGVGRLPLPLVSILGSALGMLLYLLFPARRSVVLRNISACFPELDNTACERMSRRNYRMTGQSILSNSIAWWASERRLDRLVKIKGKEHLEAADKTGR
;
A
#
# COMPACT_ATOMS: atom_id res chain seq x y z
N MET A 1 41.89 12.97 11.10
CA MET A 1 41.49 11.62 11.54
C MET A 1 40.86 10.92 10.34
N PRO A 2 41.53 9.96 9.69
CA PRO A 2 41.01 9.32 8.49
C PRO A 2 39.91 8.31 8.89
N ILE A 3 38.75 8.41 8.26
CA ILE A 3 37.66 7.45 8.44
C ILE A 3 37.96 6.25 7.55
N ASP A 4 38.25 5.11 8.16
CA ASP A 4 38.53 3.85 7.46
C ASP A 4 37.27 3.31 6.78
N SER A 5 37.28 3.29 5.45
CA SER A 5 36.17 2.85 4.59
C SER A 5 35.95 1.34 4.58
N GLN A 6 36.83 0.53 5.18
CA GLN A 6 36.72 -0.94 5.14
C GLN A 6 35.65 -1.50 6.09
N SER A 7 35.21 -0.74 7.09
CA SER A 7 34.28 -1.26 8.12
C SER A 7 32.82 -1.40 7.65
N TYR A 8 32.45 -0.83 6.49
CA TYR A 8 31.07 -0.82 5.98
C TYR A 8 30.67 -2.07 5.17
N TYR A 9 31.62 -2.91 4.73
CA TYR A 9 31.35 -3.99 3.77
C TYR A 9 31.13 -5.38 4.39
N LYS A 10 31.13 -5.52 5.72
CA LYS A 10 30.79 -6.79 6.39
C LYS A 10 29.34 -6.79 6.89
N LEU A 11 28.39 -6.57 6.00
CA LEU A 11 26.99 -6.92 6.24
C LEU A 11 26.88 -8.45 6.40
N LYS A 12 26.90 -8.94 7.65
CA LYS A 12 26.63 -10.36 7.96
C LYS A 12 25.13 -10.63 7.90
N TRP A 13 24.63 -10.81 6.69
CA TRP A 13 23.24 -11.16 6.34
C TRP A 13 22.66 -12.34 7.14
N TRP A 14 23.51 -13.28 7.57
CA TRP A 14 23.16 -14.41 8.44
C TRP A 14 22.52 -14.01 9.78
N ARG A 15 22.75 -12.77 10.27
CA ARG A 15 22.11 -12.26 11.49
C ARG A 15 20.61 -12.07 11.33
N TYR A 16 20.11 -11.86 10.11
CA TYR A 16 18.67 -11.74 9.82
C TYR A 16 17.98 -13.10 9.69
N LEU A 17 18.74 -14.19 9.61
CA LEU A 17 18.21 -15.57 9.64
C LEU A 17 18.04 -16.10 11.07
N GLN A 18 18.36 -15.29 12.10
CA GLN A 18 18.13 -15.69 13.49
C GLN A 18 16.63 -15.86 13.76
N PRO A 19 16.24 -16.83 14.61
CA PRO A 19 14.83 -17.21 14.83
C PRO A 19 13.94 -16.05 15.32
N TRP A 20 14.54 -15.01 15.90
CA TRP A 20 13.83 -13.78 16.28
C TRP A 20 13.16 -13.06 15.11
N HIS A 21 13.64 -13.21 13.86
CA HIS A 21 13.10 -12.54 12.67
C HIS A 21 12.11 -13.37 11.85
N TRP A 22 11.78 -14.60 12.28
CA TRP A 22 10.93 -15.47 11.47
C TRP A 22 9.55 -14.86 11.19
N HIS A 23 8.94 -14.18 12.15
CA HIS A 23 7.66 -13.48 11.94
C HIS A 23 7.74 -12.44 10.81
N THR A 24 8.86 -11.73 10.68
CA THR A 24 9.12 -10.82 9.56
C THR A 24 9.19 -11.56 8.23
N TRP A 25 9.97 -12.65 8.17
CA TRP A 25 10.07 -13.49 6.96
C TRP A 25 8.74 -14.12 6.57
N LEU A 26 7.96 -14.57 7.55
CA LEU A 26 6.62 -15.11 7.36
C LEU A 26 5.69 -14.04 6.79
N GLY A 27 5.72 -12.83 7.34
CA GLY A 27 4.95 -11.69 6.82
C GLY A 27 5.33 -11.34 5.38
N LEU A 28 6.63 -11.34 5.05
CA LEU A 28 7.11 -11.12 3.69
C LEU A 28 6.68 -12.25 2.74
N ALA A 29 6.79 -13.51 3.16
CA ALA A 29 6.34 -14.65 2.36
C ALA A 29 4.82 -14.60 2.09
N LEU A 30 4.03 -14.20 3.10
CA LEU A 30 2.59 -14.01 2.95
C LEU A 30 2.27 -12.88 1.96
N LEU A 31 2.90 -11.72 2.11
CA LEU A 31 2.73 -10.59 1.18
C LEU A 31 3.15 -10.96 -0.24
N TRP A 32 4.27 -11.67 -0.39
CA TRP A 32 4.71 -12.20 -1.68
C TRP A 32 3.67 -13.15 -2.29
N GLY A 33 3.09 -14.04 -1.49
CA GLY A 33 2.00 -14.92 -1.93
C GLY A 33 0.77 -14.14 -2.39
N VAL A 34 0.34 -13.13 -1.64
CA VAL A 34 -0.77 -12.24 -2.02
C VAL A 34 -0.47 -11.54 -3.36
N GLY A 35 0.77 -11.09 -3.56
CA GLY A 35 1.21 -10.46 -4.82
C GLY A 35 1.07 -11.36 -6.05
N ARG A 36 0.98 -12.68 -5.89
CA ARG A 36 0.77 -13.65 -6.98
C ARG A 36 -0.70 -13.91 -7.29
N LEU A 37 -1.63 -13.53 -6.41
CA LEU A 37 -3.06 -13.74 -6.63
C LEU A 37 -3.62 -12.83 -7.73
N PRO A 38 -4.68 -13.25 -8.46
CA PRO A 38 -5.45 -12.38 -9.34
C PRO A 38 -5.98 -11.13 -8.61
N LEU A 39 -6.00 -9.99 -9.30
CA LEU A 39 -6.41 -8.70 -8.72
C LEU A 39 -7.80 -8.72 -8.04
N PRO A 40 -8.83 -9.43 -8.55
CA PRO A 40 -10.12 -9.51 -7.85
C PRO A 40 -10.01 -10.15 -6.46
N LEU A 41 -9.20 -11.19 -6.28
CA LEU A 41 -9.00 -11.84 -4.98
C LEU A 41 -8.26 -10.90 -4.02
N VAL A 42 -7.22 -10.22 -4.50
CA VAL A 42 -6.51 -9.20 -3.71
C VAL A 42 -7.46 -8.08 -3.29
N SER A 43 -8.39 -7.68 -4.17
CA SER A 43 -9.39 -6.65 -3.87
C SER A 43 -10.40 -7.11 -2.80
N ILE A 44 -10.84 -8.37 -2.84
CA ILE A 44 -11.73 -8.94 -1.81
C ILE A 44 -11.02 -9.02 -0.46
N LEU A 45 -9.81 -9.59 -0.43
CA LEU A 45 -8.99 -9.68 0.79
C LEU A 45 -8.68 -8.30 1.35
N GLY A 46 -8.36 -7.34 0.49
CA GLY A 46 -8.08 -5.96 0.88
C GLY A 46 -9.33 -5.26 1.42
N SER A 47 -10.49 -5.53 0.85
CA SER A 47 -11.76 -5.01 1.39
C SER A 47 -12.06 -5.56 2.77
N ALA A 48 -11.84 -6.87 2.98
CA ALA A 48 -12.00 -7.51 4.28
C ALA A 48 -11.02 -6.94 5.31
N LEU A 49 -9.74 -6.78 4.94
CA LEU A 49 -8.73 -6.12 5.76
C LEU A 49 -9.16 -4.70 6.12
N GLY A 50 -9.62 -3.90 5.13
CA GLY A 50 -10.11 -2.55 5.36
C GLY A 50 -11.28 -2.49 6.34
N MET A 51 -12.22 -3.41 6.24
CA MET A 51 -13.33 -3.51 7.19
C MET A 51 -12.88 -3.95 8.59
N LEU A 52 -11.88 -4.83 8.67
CA LEU A 52 -11.27 -5.19 9.96
C LEU A 52 -10.61 -3.97 10.60
N LEU A 53 -9.85 -3.18 9.83
CA LEU A 53 -9.23 -1.94 10.31
C LEU A 53 -10.28 -0.91 10.76
N TYR A 54 -11.40 -0.82 10.04
CA TYR A 54 -12.53 0.05 10.41
C TYR A 54 -13.10 -0.29 11.79
N LEU A 55 -13.16 -1.58 12.14
CA LEU A 55 -13.66 -2.05 13.43
C LEU A 55 -12.63 -1.93 14.55
N LEU A 56 -11.36 -2.23 14.27
CA LEU A 56 -10.29 -2.26 15.28
C LEU A 56 -9.76 -0.87 15.67
N PHE A 57 -9.88 0.14 14.79
CA PHE A 57 -9.27 1.46 14.99
C PHE A 57 -10.30 2.61 15.01
N PRO A 58 -11.15 2.71 16.05
CA PRO A 58 -12.21 3.72 16.13
C PRO A 58 -11.69 5.16 16.14
N ALA A 59 -10.52 5.41 16.74
CA ALA A 59 -9.87 6.72 16.73
C ALA A 59 -9.53 7.16 15.29
N ARG A 60 -9.03 6.24 14.45
CA ARG A 60 -8.75 6.52 13.04
C ARG A 60 -10.04 6.75 12.26
N ARG A 61 -11.10 5.99 12.57
CA ARG A 61 -12.41 6.16 11.94
C ARG A 61 -12.98 7.55 12.20
N SER A 62 -12.86 8.05 13.43
CA SER A 62 -13.30 9.40 13.80
C SER A 62 -12.60 10.49 12.97
N VAL A 63 -11.27 10.38 12.78
CA VAL A 63 -10.52 11.30 11.92
C VAL A 63 -11.02 11.26 10.47
N VAL A 64 -11.21 10.07 9.90
CA VAL A 64 -11.71 9.92 8.53
C VAL A 64 -13.11 10.53 8.38
N LEU A 65 -14.01 10.31 9.34
CA LEU A 65 -15.34 10.92 9.33
C LEU A 65 -15.26 12.44 9.38
N ARG A 66 -14.44 13.00 10.27
CA ARG A 66 -14.26 14.44 10.40
C ARG A 66 -13.72 15.07 9.12
N ASN A 67 -12.76 14.41 8.47
CA ASN A 67 -12.21 14.85 7.19
C ASN A 67 -13.26 14.79 6.09
N ILE A 68 -14.06 13.72 6.00
CA ILE A 68 -15.12 13.61 4.99
C ILE A 68 -16.17 14.71 5.19
N SER A 69 -16.65 14.92 6.42
CA SER A 69 -17.65 15.96 6.70
C SER A 69 -17.10 17.38 6.44
N ALA A 70 -15.80 17.60 6.66
CA ALA A 70 -15.17 18.89 6.35
C ALA A 70 -14.99 19.11 4.84
N CYS A 71 -14.62 18.08 4.08
CA CYS A 71 -14.43 18.17 2.63
C CYS A 71 -15.74 18.17 1.84
N PHE A 72 -16.80 17.56 2.39
CA PHE A 72 -18.11 17.39 1.75
C PHE A 72 -19.24 17.81 2.70
N PRO A 73 -19.34 19.11 3.05
CA PRO A 73 -20.32 19.62 4.01
C PRO A 73 -21.79 19.41 3.59
N GLU A 74 -22.04 19.15 2.30
CA GLU A 74 -23.36 18.86 1.74
C GLU A 74 -23.87 17.43 2.02
N LEU A 75 -23.01 16.53 2.50
CA LEU A 75 -23.38 15.15 2.80
C LEU A 75 -24.00 15.02 4.19
N ASP A 76 -25.07 14.23 4.29
CA ASP A 76 -25.61 13.84 5.59
C ASP A 76 -24.68 12.84 6.33
N ASN A 77 -24.97 12.61 7.61
CA ASN A 77 -24.17 11.72 8.45
C ASN A 77 -24.11 10.30 7.89
N THR A 78 -25.20 9.78 7.33
CA THR A 78 -25.27 8.43 6.78
C THR A 78 -24.41 8.29 5.52
N ALA A 79 -24.40 9.30 4.65
CA ALA A 79 -23.55 9.36 3.48
C ALA A 79 -22.07 9.47 3.88
N CYS A 80 -21.75 10.28 4.89
CA CYS A 80 -20.40 10.37 5.46
C CYS A 80 -19.92 9.01 5.99
N GLU A 81 -20.76 8.28 6.72
CA GLU A 81 -20.43 6.93 7.21
C GLU A 81 -20.22 5.93 6.07
N ARG A 82 -21.10 5.94 5.06
CA ARG A 82 -20.97 5.08 3.89
C ARG A 82 -19.67 5.36 3.13
N MET A 83 -19.32 6.63 2.97
CA MET A 83 -18.07 7.06 2.33
C MET A 83 -16.85 6.68 3.17
N SER A 84 -16.93 6.79 4.50
CA SER A 84 -15.88 6.33 5.42
C SER A 84 -15.64 4.82 5.28
N ARG A 85 -16.69 3.98 5.32
CA ARG A 85 -16.55 2.53 5.09
C ARG A 85 -15.96 2.22 3.72
N ARG A 86 -16.35 2.97 2.68
CA ARG A 86 -15.78 2.82 1.33
C ARG A 86 -14.30 3.21 1.30
N ASN A 87 -13.91 4.29 1.97
CA ASN A 87 -12.52 4.70 2.12
C ASN A 87 -11.69 3.60 2.78
N TYR A 88 -12.17 3.01 3.88
CA TYR A 88 -11.46 1.92 4.55
C TYR A 88 -11.29 0.68 3.67
N ARG A 89 -12.33 0.28 2.92
CA ARG A 89 -12.20 -0.81 1.93
C ARG A 89 -11.13 -0.49 0.89
N MET A 90 -11.13 0.73 0.35
CA MET A 90 -10.11 1.15 -0.62
C MET A 90 -8.71 1.19 -0.01
N THR A 91 -8.57 1.67 1.22
CA THR A 91 -7.29 1.66 1.95
C THR A 91 -6.75 0.25 2.11
N GLY A 92 -7.59 -0.71 2.52
CA GLY A 92 -7.18 -2.11 2.63
C GLY A 92 -6.84 -2.75 1.27
N GLN A 93 -7.59 -2.42 0.22
CA GLN A 93 -7.25 -2.80 -1.16
C GLN A 93 -5.89 -2.24 -1.59
N SER A 94 -5.60 -0.97 -1.29
CA SER A 94 -4.32 -0.32 -1.60
C SER A 94 -3.14 -0.95 -0.85
N ILE A 95 -3.33 -1.31 0.43
CA ILE A 95 -2.30 -2.00 1.21
C ILE A 95 -1.91 -3.33 0.55
N LEU A 96 -2.90 -4.14 0.15
CA LEU A 96 -2.61 -5.43 -0.48
C LEU A 96 -2.19 -5.29 -1.94
N SER A 97 -2.69 -4.31 -2.70
CA SER A 97 -2.27 -4.11 -4.09
C SER A 97 -0.81 -3.69 -4.21
N ASN A 98 -0.23 -3.04 -3.19
CA ASN A 98 1.21 -2.78 -3.13
C ASN A 98 2.05 -4.06 -3.21
N SER A 99 1.56 -5.19 -2.71
CA SER A 99 2.25 -6.48 -2.89
C SER A 99 2.35 -6.89 -4.36
N ILE A 100 1.34 -6.56 -5.18
CA ILE A 100 1.42 -6.75 -6.63
C ILE A 100 2.46 -5.78 -7.21
N ALA A 101 2.43 -4.51 -6.81
CA ALA A 101 3.36 -3.50 -7.32
C ALA A 101 4.84 -3.87 -7.07
N TRP A 102 5.16 -4.49 -5.94
CA TRP A 102 6.54 -4.87 -5.61
C TRP A 102 7.05 -6.12 -6.33
N TRP A 103 6.19 -7.12 -6.60
CA TRP A 103 6.63 -8.44 -7.09
C TRP A 103 6.04 -8.88 -8.43
N ALA A 104 5.13 -8.10 -9.04
CA ALA A 104 4.63 -8.40 -10.37
C ALA A 104 5.68 -8.13 -11.44
N SER A 105 5.64 -8.90 -12.53
CA SER A 105 6.40 -8.58 -13.73
C SER A 105 5.83 -7.35 -14.43
N GLU A 106 6.68 -6.64 -15.18
CA GLU A 106 6.28 -5.49 -16.01
C GLU A 106 5.07 -5.81 -16.90
N ARG A 107 5.12 -6.92 -17.65
CA ARG A 107 3.98 -7.40 -18.47
C ARG A 107 2.67 -7.58 -17.71
N ARG A 108 2.74 -7.91 -16.41
CA ARG A 108 1.55 -8.01 -15.57
C ARG A 108 1.07 -6.63 -15.16
N LEU A 109 1.98 -5.72 -14.79
CA LEU A 109 1.64 -4.33 -14.47
C LEU A 109 1.02 -3.62 -15.66
N ASP A 110 1.57 -3.77 -16.87
CA ASP A 110 1.03 -3.17 -18.11
C ASP A 110 -0.42 -3.60 -18.40
N ARG A 111 -0.78 -4.83 -18.03
CA ARG A 111 -2.16 -5.33 -18.18
C ARG A 111 -3.11 -4.78 -17.13
N LEU A 112 -2.61 -4.40 -15.95
CA LEU A 112 -3.41 -3.97 -14.81
C LEU A 112 -3.51 -2.45 -14.70
N VAL A 113 -2.49 -1.71 -15.17
CA VAL A 113 -2.34 -0.27 -14.97
C VAL A 113 -2.57 0.44 -16.30
N LYS A 114 -3.41 1.48 -16.27
CA LYS A 114 -3.60 2.40 -17.39
C LYS A 114 -3.18 3.79 -16.94
N ILE A 115 -2.15 4.33 -17.59
CA ILE A 115 -1.66 5.68 -17.32
C ILE A 115 -2.45 6.66 -18.19
N LYS A 116 -3.00 7.71 -17.58
CA LYS A 116 -3.67 8.82 -18.26
C LYS A 116 -2.84 10.09 -18.05
N GLY A 117 -2.72 10.95 -19.07
CA GLY A 117 -1.92 12.17 -18.98
C GLY A 117 -0.41 11.94 -19.11
N LYS A 118 0.01 10.86 -19.79
CA LYS A 118 1.43 10.53 -19.99
C LYS A 118 2.15 11.62 -20.81
N GLU A 119 1.42 12.29 -21.70
CA GLU A 119 1.86 13.43 -22.49
C GLU A 119 2.42 14.58 -21.65
N HIS A 120 1.88 14.79 -20.43
CA HIS A 120 2.39 15.83 -19.54
C HIS A 120 3.77 15.47 -18.98
N LEU A 121 4.02 14.19 -18.71
CA LEU A 121 5.33 13.70 -18.26
C LEU A 121 6.36 13.80 -19.39
N GLU A 122 5.97 13.42 -20.61
CA GLU A 122 6.85 13.49 -21.79
C GLU A 122 7.18 14.94 -22.19
N ALA A 123 6.26 15.88 -21.94
CA ALA A 123 6.51 17.31 -22.14
C ALA A 123 7.47 17.88 -21.07
N ALA A 124 7.28 17.51 -19.80
CA ALA A 124 8.10 17.92 -18.67
C ALA A 124 9.58 17.50 -18.86
N ASP A 125 9.80 16.23 -19.25
CA ASP A 125 11.13 15.65 -19.51
C ASP A 125 11.89 16.41 -20.62
N LYS A 126 11.19 16.84 -21.68
CA LYS A 126 11.78 17.66 -22.76
C LYS A 126 12.16 19.07 -22.32
N THR A 127 11.49 19.61 -21.30
CA THR A 127 11.77 20.94 -20.74
C THR A 127 12.78 20.93 -19.59
N GLY A 128 13.28 19.75 -19.19
CA GLY A 128 14.25 19.60 -18.10
C GLY A 128 13.70 19.98 -16.71
N ARG A 129 12.38 19.91 -16.51
CA ARG A 129 11.69 20.16 -15.24
C ARG A 129 10.70 19.05 -14.94
#